data_AF-A0A3A4A503-F1
#
_entry.id   AF-A0A3A4A503-F1
#
_cell.length_a   1.000
_cell.length_b   1.000
_cell.length_c   1.000
_cell.angle_alpha   90.00
_cell.angle_beta   90.00
_cell.angle_gamma   90.00
#
_symmetry.space_group_name_H-M   'P 1'
#
loop_
_entity.id
_entity.type
_entity.pdbx_description
1 polymer ?
#
loop_
_entity_poly.entity_id
_entity_poly.type
_entity_poly.pdbx_seq_one_letter_code
_entity_poly.pdbx_strand_id
1 'polypeptide(L)'
;MRPWARRSTPSRSSSRSRRPAPRGSFVQHVLIAPDKFKGSLTASEVAAHLAEGLRRVRPEVPVETMPVADGGDGTVEAAVACGFTRVEATVTGPTGRPVTAAYALRGDTAVIEMAEASGLRRLPGGRLEPLTATSRGTGELIAAALDAGAARVVLGLGGSACTDGGAGLVEALGARLLDSRGRPLPAGGAALRDLHTLDLGGLRKVPLIIASDVDNPLLGPNGAAEVYGPQKGALPADLRVLEAGLARWAEAVARALAGQAGGAAPGRAGALSPGRAPAAVAATGRASSPPGRTAGGGGRSAEELAALPGAGAAGGVGFAALTLLGGTFQPGIAYLLDLLGFADRAAGARLVITGEGSLDRQSLSGKAPVGVARAAVRAGARVVAVAGRKTLTGEQLRRARIDAAYALTDLEPDVDTCIAEAGPLLERLAERIAQDWLTPDPATPSP
;
A
#
# COMPACT_ATOMS: atom_id res chain seq x y z
N MET A 1 -95.27 13.86 -28.26
CA MET A 1 -93.94 14.51 -28.25
C MET A 1 -93.20 14.11 -26.98
N ARG A 2 -91.94 13.68 -27.14
CA ARG A 2 -90.95 13.25 -26.13
C ARG A 2 -91.18 11.90 -25.44
N PRO A 3 -90.12 11.08 -25.39
CA PRO A 3 -89.84 10.39 -24.14
C PRO A 3 -88.35 10.38 -23.74
N TRP A 4 -88.18 10.11 -22.45
CA TRP A 4 -87.18 9.26 -21.81
C TRP A 4 -85.81 9.80 -21.34
N ALA A 5 -85.62 9.59 -20.03
CA ALA A 5 -84.40 9.52 -19.24
C ALA A 5 -83.46 8.33 -19.57
N ARG A 6 -82.15 8.47 -19.27
CA ARG A 6 -81.33 7.65 -18.32
C ARG A 6 -79.81 7.71 -18.59
N ARG A 7 -79.06 7.65 -17.48
CA ARG A 7 -77.76 6.95 -17.19
C ARG A 7 -76.41 7.45 -17.78
N SER A 8 -75.59 8.03 -16.88
CA SER A 8 -74.21 7.68 -16.44
C SER A 8 -73.20 6.99 -17.39
N THR A 9 -71.95 7.49 -17.42
CA THR A 9 -70.65 6.76 -17.68
C THR A 9 -69.42 7.70 -17.48
N PRO A 10 -68.16 7.21 -17.37
CA PRO A 10 -67.23 7.55 -16.28
C PRO A 10 -65.93 8.29 -16.67
N SER A 11 -65.23 8.80 -15.65
CA SER A 11 -63.90 9.44 -15.75
C SER A 11 -62.79 8.44 -16.10
N ARG A 12 -61.94 8.80 -17.08
CA ARG A 12 -60.65 8.14 -17.33
C ARG A 12 -59.49 9.12 -17.14
N SER A 13 -58.50 8.63 -16.43
CA SER A 13 -57.20 9.23 -16.11
C SER A 13 -56.30 9.36 -17.34
N SER A 14 -55.46 10.40 -17.35
CA SER A 14 -54.28 10.48 -18.20
C SER A 14 -53.04 10.82 -17.36
N SER A 15 -52.30 9.78 -16.98
CA SER A 15 -50.96 9.89 -16.42
C SER A 15 -49.98 10.27 -17.53
N ARG A 16 -49.51 11.53 -17.51
CA ARG A 16 -48.36 11.95 -18.32
C ARG A 16 -47.12 11.20 -17.80
N SER A 17 -46.60 10.27 -18.59
CA SER A 17 -45.30 9.66 -18.33
C SER A 17 -44.22 10.74 -18.44
N ARG A 18 -43.51 11.01 -17.35
CA ARG A 18 -42.26 11.79 -17.38
C ARG A 18 -41.22 10.89 -18.04
N ARG A 19 -40.85 11.18 -19.29
CA ARG A 19 -39.61 10.65 -19.87
C ARG A 19 -38.45 11.05 -18.97
N PRO A 20 -37.56 10.12 -18.57
CA PRO A 20 -36.36 10.50 -17.84
C PRO A 20 -35.48 11.37 -18.75
N ALA A 21 -34.83 12.37 -18.15
CA ALA A 21 -33.90 13.25 -18.85
C ALA A 21 -32.78 12.45 -19.53
N PRO A 22 -32.23 12.93 -20.66
CA PRO A 22 -31.14 12.24 -21.34
C PRO A 22 -29.94 12.19 -20.38
N ARG A 23 -29.44 10.98 -20.10
CA ARG A 23 -28.17 10.80 -19.40
C ARG A 23 -27.11 11.50 -20.25
N GLY A 24 -26.42 12.48 -19.67
CA GLY A 24 -25.33 13.18 -20.35
C GLY A 24 -24.35 12.17 -20.94
N SER A 25 -23.77 12.49 -22.09
CA SER A 25 -22.76 11.66 -22.76
C SER A 25 -21.50 11.61 -21.90
N PHE A 26 -21.52 10.79 -20.86
CA PHE A 26 -20.31 10.37 -20.17
C PHE A 26 -19.51 9.59 -21.20
N VAL A 27 -18.30 10.04 -21.49
CA VAL A 27 -17.32 9.23 -22.22
C VAL A 27 -17.18 7.94 -21.42
N GLN A 28 -17.69 6.84 -21.97
CA GLN A 28 -17.65 5.52 -21.34
C GLN A 28 -16.26 4.93 -21.58
N HIS A 29 -15.30 5.22 -20.70
CA HIS A 29 -13.94 4.67 -20.80
C HIS A 29 -13.76 3.39 -19.98
N VAL A 30 -12.64 2.71 -20.24
CA VAL A 30 -12.13 1.62 -19.41
C VAL A 30 -10.92 2.11 -18.64
N LEU A 31 -10.92 1.89 -17.32
CA LEU A 31 -9.76 2.11 -16.47
C LEU A 31 -9.09 0.76 -16.16
N ILE A 32 -7.82 0.62 -16.52
CA ILE A 32 -7.02 -0.58 -16.23
C ILE A 32 -6.10 -0.25 -15.06
N ALA A 33 -6.39 -0.83 -13.90
CA ALA A 33 -5.68 -0.62 -12.65
C ALA A 33 -5.18 -1.93 -12.02
N PRO A 34 -4.19 -2.61 -12.64
CA PRO A 34 -3.67 -3.88 -12.15
C PRO A 34 -2.49 -3.69 -11.19
N ASP A 35 -2.24 -4.70 -10.36
CA ASP A 35 -0.94 -4.93 -9.71
C ASP A 35 -0.09 -5.87 -10.58
N LYS A 36 1.19 -6.01 -10.22
CA LYS A 36 2.17 -6.85 -10.90
C LYS A 36 1.77 -8.34 -10.89
N PHE A 37 2.26 -9.04 -11.89
CA PHE A 37 2.27 -10.50 -11.92
C PHE A 37 3.63 -10.95 -11.41
N LYS A 38 3.69 -11.28 -10.12
CA LYS A 38 4.95 -11.60 -9.40
C LYS A 38 5.78 -12.65 -10.16
N GLY A 39 7.03 -12.30 -10.48
CA GLY A 39 7.96 -13.16 -11.21
C GLY A 39 7.78 -13.17 -12.73
N SER A 40 6.87 -12.34 -13.27
CA SER A 40 6.56 -12.27 -14.71
C SER A 40 6.57 -10.83 -15.21
N LEU A 41 5.52 -10.05 -14.93
CA LEU A 41 5.32 -8.69 -15.46
C LEU A 41 5.11 -7.67 -14.34
N THR A 42 5.64 -6.47 -14.53
CA THR A 42 5.32 -5.28 -13.73
C THR A 42 3.86 -4.86 -13.92
N ALA A 43 3.32 -4.07 -12.99
CA ALA A 43 1.95 -3.56 -13.10
C ALA A 43 1.73 -2.73 -14.39
N SER A 44 2.74 -1.96 -14.80
CA SER A 44 2.69 -1.18 -16.05
C SER A 44 2.66 -2.06 -17.29
N GLU A 45 3.43 -3.15 -17.33
CA GLU A 45 3.41 -4.11 -18.43
C GLU A 45 2.08 -4.87 -18.50
N VAL A 46 1.53 -5.30 -17.35
CA VAL A 46 0.19 -5.90 -17.28
C VAL A 46 -0.85 -4.94 -17.86
N ALA A 47 -0.82 -3.66 -17.44
CA ALA A 47 -1.73 -2.65 -17.94
C ALA A 47 -1.59 -2.43 -19.46
N ALA A 48 -0.36 -2.44 -19.98
CA ALA A 48 -0.08 -2.26 -21.40
C ALA A 48 -0.64 -3.42 -22.26
N HIS A 49 -0.39 -4.68 -21.87
CA HIS A 49 -0.91 -5.84 -22.60
C HIS A 49 -2.45 -5.91 -22.56
N LEU A 50 -3.06 -5.58 -21.42
CA LEU A 50 -4.51 -5.50 -21.34
C LEU A 50 -5.06 -4.40 -22.27
N ALA A 51 -4.43 -3.23 -22.28
CA ALA A 51 -4.85 -2.13 -23.15
C ALA A 51 -4.72 -2.50 -24.63
N GLU A 52 -3.67 -3.21 -25.01
CA GLU A 52 -3.44 -3.69 -26.37
C GLU A 52 -4.55 -4.67 -26.81
N GLY A 53 -4.84 -5.70 -26.02
CA GLY A 53 -5.91 -6.66 -26.34
C GLY A 53 -7.30 -6.02 -26.41
N LEU A 54 -7.59 -5.04 -25.54
CA LEU A 54 -8.85 -4.29 -25.62
C LEU A 54 -8.95 -3.50 -26.93
N ARG A 55 -7.89 -2.80 -27.33
CA ARG A 55 -7.87 -1.95 -28.54
C ARG A 55 -8.01 -2.76 -29.82
N ARG A 56 -7.54 -4.00 -29.86
CA ARG A 56 -7.71 -4.89 -31.01
C ARG A 56 -9.17 -5.21 -31.31
N VAL A 57 -10.01 -5.32 -30.28
CA VAL A 57 -11.43 -5.61 -30.44
C VAL A 57 -12.26 -4.33 -30.51
N ARG A 58 -11.95 -3.33 -29.65
CA ARG A 58 -12.74 -2.11 -29.45
C ARG A 58 -11.87 -0.85 -29.45
N PRO A 59 -11.31 -0.47 -30.61
CA PRO A 59 -10.39 0.67 -30.73
C PRO A 59 -11.06 2.03 -30.44
N GLU A 60 -12.39 2.10 -30.51
CA GLU A 60 -13.17 3.32 -30.27
C GLU A 60 -13.42 3.61 -28.79
N VAL A 61 -13.20 2.62 -27.91
CA VAL A 61 -13.39 2.78 -26.47
C VAL A 61 -12.13 3.39 -25.87
N PRO A 62 -12.20 4.57 -25.22
CA PRO A 62 -11.04 5.14 -24.55
C PRO A 62 -10.54 4.22 -23.44
N VAL A 63 -9.24 3.98 -23.40
CA VAL A 63 -8.57 3.15 -22.40
C VAL A 63 -7.57 4.00 -21.64
N GLU A 64 -7.74 4.09 -20.33
CA GLU A 64 -6.81 4.71 -19.39
C GLU A 64 -6.12 3.63 -18.57
N THR A 65 -4.82 3.80 -18.31
CA THR A 65 -4.04 2.92 -17.44
C THR A 65 -3.62 3.64 -16.17
N MET A 66 -3.69 2.91 -15.06
CA MET A 66 -3.30 3.39 -13.74
C MET A 66 -2.75 2.20 -12.94
N PRO A 67 -1.50 1.75 -13.18
CA PRO A 67 -0.90 0.67 -12.41
C PRO A 67 -0.96 0.98 -10.91
N VAL A 68 -1.24 -0.03 -10.10
CA VAL A 68 -1.40 0.11 -8.65
C VAL A 68 -0.43 -0.82 -7.90
N ALA A 69 -0.26 -0.55 -6.62
CA ALA A 69 0.46 -1.41 -5.69
C ALA A 69 -0.16 -1.29 -4.29
N ASP A 70 0.18 -2.23 -3.41
CA ASP A 70 -0.36 -2.34 -2.05
C ASP A 70 0.63 -1.84 -0.96
N GLY A 71 1.67 -1.10 -1.34
CA GLY A 71 2.77 -0.71 -0.45
C GLY A 71 3.96 -1.69 -0.49
N GLY A 72 3.87 -2.71 -1.33
CA GLY A 72 4.99 -3.57 -1.69
C GLY A 72 5.77 -3.10 -2.92
N ASP A 73 6.51 -4.05 -3.49
CA ASP A 73 7.33 -3.89 -4.70
C ASP A 73 6.53 -3.28 -5.87
N GLY A 74 7.00 -2.15 -6.42
CA GLY A 74 6.39 -1.46 -7.56
C GLY A 74 5.45 -0.29 -7.22
N THR A 75 5.31 0.07 -5.95
CA THR A 75 4.60 1.27 -5.46
C THR A 75 5.16 2.61 -5.98
N VAL A 76 6.48 2.79 -6.05
CA VAL A 76 7.19 3.94 -6.62
C VAL A 76 6.91 4.02 -8.11
N GLU A 77 7.00 2.89 -8.84
CA GLU A 77 6.68 2.87 -10.27
C GLU A 77 5.21 3.20 -10.53
N ALA A 78 4.28 2.67 -9.71
CA ALA A 78 2.87 3.02 -9.77
C ALA A 78 2.64 4.52 -9.52
N ALA A 79 3.36 5.11 -8.56
CA ALA A 79 3.30 6.55 -8.31
C ALA A 79 3.85 7.37 -9.48
N VAL A 80 4.99 6.97 -10.06
CA VAL A 80 5.58 7.64 -11.23
C VAL A 80 4.63 7.58 -12.43
N ALA A 81 4.02 6.42 -12.70
CA ALA A 81 3.00 6.26 -13.74
C ALA A 81 1.77 7.16 -13.51
N CYS A 82 1.53 7.59 -12.27
CA CYS A 82 0.46 8.51 -11.89
C CYS A 82 0.92 9.98 -11.77
N GLY A 83 2.06 10.33 -12.36
CA GLY A 83 2.53 11.71 -12.48
C GLY A 83 3.40 12.21 -11.32
N PHE A 84 3.93 11.31 -10.49
CA PHE A 84 5.01 11.66 -9.57
C PHE A 84 6.35 11.72 -10.34
N THR A 85 7.26 12.58 -9.88
CA THR A 85 8.62 12.64 -10.41
C THR A 85 9.48 11.58 -9.75
N ARG A 86 10.17 10.75 -10.54
CA ARG A 86 11.19 9.83 -10.04
C ARG A 86 12.41 10.62 -9.61
N VAL A 87 12.88 10.41 -8.39
CA VAL A 87 14.13 10.97 -7.87
C VAL A 87 15.03 9.84 -7.44
N GLU A 88 16.26 9.83 -7.96
CA GLU A 88 17.26 8.80 -7.66
C GLU A 88 18.25 9.30 -6.61
N ALA A 89 18.68 8.38 -5.75
CA ALA A 89 19.73 8.61 -4.76
C ALA A 89 20.61 7.37 -4.63
N THR A 90 21.92 7.59 -4.48
CA THR A 90 22.85 6.52 -4.07
C THR A 90 22.79 6.38 -2.56
N VAL A 91 22.37 5.20 -2.09
CA VAL A 91 22.18 4.89 -0.68
C VAL A 91 22.84 3.56 -0.32
N THR A 92 22.93 3.28 0.97
CA THR A 92 23.50 2.05 1.52
C THR A 92 22.57 0.87 1.24
N GLY A 93 23.01 -0.08 0.43
CA GLY A 93 22.29 -1.33 0.20
C GLY A 93 22.26 -2.25 1.42
N PRO A 94 21.54 -3.39 1.36
CA PRO A 94 21.32 -4.26 2.50
C PRO A 94 22.61 -4.83 3.08
N THR A 95 23.67 -4.97 2.29
CA THR A 95 24.99 -5.50 2.72
C THR A 95 26.03 -4.42 2.99
N GLY A 96 25.62 -3.15 3.08
CA GLY A 96 26.52 -2.01 3.23
C GLY A 96 27.11 -1.49 1.91
N ARG A 97 26.98 -2.23 0.81
CA ARG A 97 27.42 -1.77 -0.52
C ARG A 97 26.45 -0.73 -1.08
N PRO A 98 26.92 0.35 -1.73
CA PRO A 98 26.04 1.34 -2.33
C PRO A 98 25.11 0.76 -3.39
N VAL A 99 23.87 1.24 -3.44
CA VAL A 99 22.87 0.95 -4.48
C VAL A 99 22.24 2.25 -4.96
N THR A 100 21.91 2.33 -6.25
CA THR A 100 21.03 3.37 -6.77
C THR A 100 19.59 2.96 -6.52
N ALA A 101 18.93 3.74 -5.68
CA ALA A 101 17.54 3.56 -5.30
C ALA A 101 16.73 4.79 -5.71
N ALA A 102 15.43 4.63 -5.90
CA ALA A 102 14.55 5.74 -6.25
C ALA A 102 13.39 5.90 -5.28
N TYR A 103 12.86 7.12 -5.23
CA TYR A 103 11.57 7.44 -4.65
C TYR A 103 10.77 8.31 -5.62
N ALA A 104 9.47 8.40 -5.39
CA ALA A 104 8.56 9.23 -6.19
C ALA A 104 8.16 10.48 -5.40
N LEU A 105 8.23 11.66 -6.01
CA LEU A 105 7.93 12.94 -5.37
C LEU A 105 6.87 13.72 -6.17
N ARG A 106 5.84 14.22 -5.49
CA ARG A 106 4.86 15.15 -6.08
C ARG A 106 4.44 16.19 -5.04
N GLY A 107 4.71 17.46 -5.33
CA GLY A 107 4.54 18.52 -4.35
C GLY A 107 5.41 18.25 -3.12
N ASP A 108 4.79 18.16 -1.95
CA ASP A 108 5.45 17.91 -0.66
C ASP A 108 5.38 16.43 -0.22
N THR A 109 4.86 15.53 -1.04
CA THR A 109 4.63 14.14 -0.68
C THR A 109 5.60 13.22 -1.43
N ALA A 110 6.43 12.51 -0.67
CA ALA A 110 7.31 11.46 -1.17
C ALA A 110 6.70 10.07 -0.93
N VAL A 111 6.79 9.20 -1.93
CA VAL A 111 6.45 7.77 -1.86
C VAL A 111 7.76 6.99 -1.99
N ILE A 112 8.08 6.23 -0.95
CA ILE A 112 9.30 5.45 -0.82
C ILE A 112 8.91 3.99 -0.65
N GLU A 113 9.63 3.11 -1.34
CA GLU A 113 9.63 1.69 -1.03
C GLU A 113 10.94 1.32 -0.35
N MET A 114 10.87 0.64 0.79
CA MET A 114 12.11 0.17 1.41
C MET A 114 12.84 -0.85 0.54
N ALA A 115 12.13 -1.59 -0.31
CA ALA A 115 12.73 -2.59 -1.20
C ALA A 115 13.68 -1.99 -2.25
N GLU A 116 13.56 -0.69 -2.52
CA GLU A 116 14.47 0.05 -3.39
C GLU A 116 15.88 0.14 -2.81
N ALA A 117 16.01 0.28 -1.49
CA ALA A 117 17.31 0.38 -0.82
C ALA A 117 17.70 -0.90 -0.06
N SER A 118 16.77 -1.46 0.71
CA SER A 118 16.99 -2.51 1.71
C SER A 118 16.21 -3.80 1.40
N GLY A 119 15.86 -4.01 0.12
CA GLY A 119 15.08 -5.16 -0.34
C GLY A 119 15.88 -6.40 -0.68
N LEU A 120 15.23 -7.57 -0.68
CA LEU A 120 15.82 -8.86 -1.09
C LEU A 120 16.44 -8.81 -2.49
N ARG A 121 15.79 -8.09 -3.44
CA ARG A 121 16.28 -7.87 -4.81
C ARG A 121 17.57 -7.07 -4.91
N ARG A 122 17.99 -6.39 -3.83
CA ARG A 122 19.23 -5.61 -3.76
C ARG A 122 20.40 -6.41 -3.18
N LEU A 123 20.18 -7.67 -2.79
CA LEU A 123 21.25 -8.53 -2.28
C LEU A 123 22.21 -8.94 -3.42
N PRO A 124 23.53 -8.70 -3.29
CA PRO A 124 24.50 -9.08 -4.31
C PRO A 124 24.46 -10.58 -4.61
N GLY A 125 24.21 -10.93 -5.88
CA GLY A 125 24.10 -12.32 -6.32
C GLY A 125 22.94 -13.09 -5.68
N GLY A 126 21.94 -12.39 -5.11
CA GLY A 126 20.82 -13.02 -4.40
C GLY A 126 21.21 -13.70 -3.08
N ARG A 127 22.45 -13.51 -2.59
CA ARG A 127 22.92 -14.15 -1.37
C ARG A 127 22.25 -13.52 -0.15
N LEU A 128 21.48 -14.33 0.58
CA LEU A 128 20.76 -13.93 1.78
C LEU A 128 21.72 -13.69 2.96
N GLU A 129 21.43 -12.65 3.75
CA GLU A 129 22.27 -12.17 4.87
C GLU A 129 21.38 -11.88 6.11
N PRO A 130 20.71 -12.91 6.68
CA PRO A 130 19.64 -12.73 7.66
C PRO A 130 20.06 -11.99 8.95
N LEU A 131 21.33 -12.14 9.34
CA LEU A 131 21.88 -11.58 10.58
C LEU A 131 22.42 -10.16 10.44
N THR A 132 22.91 -9.80 9.25
CA THR A 132 23.75 -8.62 9.00
C THR A 132 23.08 -7.59 8.07
N ALA A 133 22.04 -7.98 7.34
CA ALA A 133 21.34 -7.08 6.44
C ALA A 133 20.74 -5.87 7.18
N THR A 134 20.86 -4.67 6.59
CA THR A 134 20.49 -3.40 7.23
C THR A 134 19.40 -2.61 6.50
N SER A 135 18.59 -1.89 7.28
CA SER A 135 17.60 -0.91 6.82
C SER A 135 18.18 0.50 6.56
N ARG A 136 19.50 0.70 6.71
CA ARG A 136 20.15 2.02 6.63
C ARG A 136 19.83 2.82 5.37
N GLY A 137 19.91 2.21 4.19
CA GLY A 137 19.58 2.91 2.94
C GLY A 137 18.14 3.39 2.86
N THR A 138 17.21 2.74 3.55
CA THR A 138 15.82 3.22 3.65
C THR A 138 15.76 4.53 4.43
N GLY A 139 16.50 4.65 5.54
CA GLY A 139 16.61 5.91 6.27
C GLY A 139 17.31 7.02 5.47
N GLU A 140 18.31 6.65 4.66
CA GLU A 140 19.00 7.59 3.76
C GLU A 140 18.08 8.07 2.62
N LEU A 141 17.20 7.21 2.08
CA LEU A 141 16.15 7.63 1.13
C LEU A 141 15.15 8.59 1.77
N ILE A 142 14.72 8.32 3.00
CA ILE A 142 13.84 9.23 3.75
C ILE A 142 14.53 10.58 3.94
N ALA A 143 15.81 10.59 4.36
CA ALA A 143 16.57 11.81 4.50
C ALA A 143 16.67 12.59 3.19
N ALA A 144 16.98 11.91 2.08
CA ALA A 144 17.04 12.53 0.75
C ALA A 144 15.70 13.13 0.32
N ALA A 145 14.58 12.46 0.61
CA ALA A 145 13.24 12.98 0.31
C ALA A 145 12.90 14.23 1.16
N LEU A 146 13.25 14.23 2.44
CA LEU A 146 13.08 15.39 3.32
C LEU A 146 13.94 16.57 2.85
N ASP A 147 15.18 16.30 2.43
CA ASP A 147 16.10 17.32 1.93
C ASP A 147 15.64 17.88 0.57
N ALA A 148 14.90 17.08 -0.21
CA ALA A 148 14.19 17.53 -1.42
C ALA A 148 12.88 18.28 -1.14
N GLY A 149 12.54 18.54 0.13
CA GLY A 149 11.39 19.34 0.53
C GLY A 149 10.11 18.55 0.85
N ALA A 150 10.18 17.23 0.97
CA ALA A 150 9.02 16.44 1.37
C ALA A 150 8.57 16.81 2.81
N ALA A 151 7.30 17.21 2.95
CA ALA A 151 6.62 17.42 4.23
C ALA A 151 5.74 16.23 4.62
N ARG A 152 5.67 15.20 3.77
CA ARG A 152 5.01 13.92 4.03
C ARG A 152 5.78 12.79 3.35
N VAL A 153 6.03 11.71 4.09
CA VAL A 153 6.68 10.50 3.56
C VAL A 153 5.72 9.34 3.70
N VAL A 154 5.43 8.67 2.59
CA VAL A 154 4.66 7.42 2.52
C VAL A 154 5.66 6.30 2.28
N LEU A 155 5.80 5.40 3.24
CA LEU A 155 6.75 4.28 3.18
C LEU A 155 6.01 2.95 3.00
N GLY A 156 6.34 2.26 1.92
CA GLY A 156 6.00 0.86 1.69
C GLY A 156 7.04 -0.08 2.32
N LEU A 157 6.58 -1.09 3.06
CA LEU A 157 7.42 -2.02 3.83
C LEU A 157 7.57 -3.42 3.18
N GLY A 158 7.09 -3.62 1.96
CA GLY A 158 7.23 -4.93 1.30
C GLY A 158 8.68 -5.28 0.95
N GLY A 159 8.99 -6.58 0.90
CA GLY A 159 10.21 -7.10 0.25
C GLY A 159 11.54 -6.88 0.98
N SER A 160 11.53 -6.54 2.27
CA SER A 160 12.73 -6.29 3.09
C SER A 160 13.73 -7.46 3.13
N ALA A 161 15.03 -7.19 3.04
CA ALA A 161 16.10 -8.15 3.30
C ALA A 161 16.52 -8.25 4.77
N CYS A 162 16.27 -7.19 5.55
CA CYS A 162 16.79 -7.04 6.92
C CYS A 162 15.79 -7.48 7.99
N THR A 163 16.31 -7.92 9.13
CA THR A 163 15.56 -8.10 10.39
C THR A 163 16.32 -7.37 11.51
N ASP A 164 16.49 -6.06 11.34
CA ASP A 164 17.30 -5.21 12.21
C ASP A 164 16.46 -4.27 13.09
N GLY A 165 15.15 -4.49 13.21
CA GLY A 165 14.31 -3.65 14.07
C GLY A 165 14.13 -2.21 13.58
N GLY A 166 14.57 -1.89 12.35
CA GLY A 166 14.67 -0.52 11.87
C GLY A 166 15.83 0.27 12.48
N ALA A 167 16.80 -0.41 13.10
CA ALA A 167 17.99 0.21 13.68
C ALA A 167 18.79 1.01 12.66
N GLY A 168 19.13 0.41 11.51
CA GLY A 168 19.85 1.11 10.46
C GLY A 168 19.09 2.33 9.93
N LEU A 169 17.76 2.21 9.81
CA LEU A 169 16.89 3.30 9.38
C LEU A 169 16.96 4.50 10.32
N VAL A 170 16.90 4.30 11.64
CA VAL A 170 16.99 5.43 12.59
C VAL A 170 18.42 5.95 12.75
N GLU A 171 19.45 5.12 12.56
CA GLU A 171 20.84 5.57 12.51
C GLU A 171 21.08 6.54 11.35
N ALA A 172 20.58 6.22 10.16
CA ALA A 172 20.64 7.11 9.00
C ALA A 172 19.90 8.44 9.23
N LEU A 173 18.91 8.44 10.12
CA LEU A 173 18.15 9.63 10.50
C LEU A 173 18.72 10.34 11.74
N GLY A 174 19.88 9.90 12.26
CA GLY A 174 20.65 10.61 13.27
C GLY A 174 20.62 10.01 14.68
N ALA A 175 19.99 8.85 14.90
CA ALA A 175 20.16 8.10 16.15
C ALA A 175 21.56 7.47 16.22
N ARG A 176 22.02 7.14 17.44
CA ARG A 176 23.27 6.42 17.66
C ARG A 176 23.03 5.20 18.53
N LEU A 177 23.47 4.03 18.05
CA LEU A 177 23.38 2.76 18.76
C LEU A 177 24.78 2.33 19.19
N LEU A 178 25.01 2.23 20.50
CA LEU A 178 26.33 2.01 21.07
C LEU A 178 26.38 0.73 21.92
N ASP A 179 27.52 0.05 21.85
CA ASP A 179 27.87 -1.06 22.75
C ASP A 179 28.23 -0.56 24.16
N SER A 180 28.50 -1.48 25.08
CA SER A 180 28.88 -1.15 26.47
C SER A 180 30.21 -0.41 26.61
N ARG A 181 31.00 -0.30 25.54
CA ARG A 181 32.26 0.45 25.46
C ARG A 181 32.07 1.81 24.78
N GLY A 182 30.83 2.19 24.44
CA GLY A 182 30.51 3.44 23.75
C GLY A 182 30.85 3.45 22.26
N ARG A 183 31.09 2.28 21.64
CA ARG A 183 31.40 2.17 20.21
C ARG A 183 30.13 1.94 19.40
N PRO A 184 30.02 2.49 18.18
CA PRO A 184 28.90 2.17 17.28
C PRO A 184 28.76 0.67 17.04
N LEU A 185 27.52 0.19 17.02
CA LEU A 185 27.23 -1.20 16.69
C LEU A 185 27.48 -1.47 15.19
N PRO A 186 27.89 -2.70 14.83
CA PRO A 186 27.79 -3.18 13.46
C PRO A 186 26.34 -3.19 12.96
N ALA A 187 26.16 -3.24 11.64
CA ALA A 187 24.85 -3.30 11.03
C ALA A 187 24.17 -4.68 11.23
N GLY A 188 22.84 -4.69 11.19
CA GLY A 188 22.01 -5.90 11.19
C GLY A 188 21.46 -6.31 12.55
N GLY A 189 20.49 -7.22 12.54
CA GLY A 189 19.74 -7.62 13.73
C GLY A 189 20.56 -8.37 14.78
N ALA A 190 21.60 -9.11 14.36
CA ALA A 190 22.44 -9.84 15.31
C ALA A 190 23.21 -8.91 16.25
N ALA A 191 23.66 -7.76 15.75
CA ALA A 191 24.44 -6.79 16.51
C ALA A 191 23.62 -6.14 17.64
N LEU A 192 22.28 -6.14 17.53
CA LEU A 192 21.40 -5.58 18.56
C LEU A 192 21.50 -6.30 19.91
N ARG A 193 22.00 -7.54 19.93
CA ARG A 193 22.30 -8.26 21.19
C ARG A 193 23.33 -7.57 22.07
N ASP A 194 24.20 -6.76 21.46
CA ASP A 194 25.25 -6.02 22.16
C ASP A 194 24.86 -4.55 22.42
N LEU A 195 23.64 -4.14 22.03
CA LEU A 195 23.14 -2.79 22.27
C LEU A 195 23.10 -2.49 23.77
N HIS A 196 23.76 -1.41 24.15
CA HIS A 196 23.80 -0.90 25.50
C HIS A 196 23.11 0.47 25.60
N THR A 197 23.47 1.39 24.70
CA THR A 197 22.98 2.77 24.73
C THR A 197 22.34 3.16 23.40
N LEU A 198 21.12 3.69 23.47
CA LEU A 198 20.42 4.32 22.35
C LEU A 198 20.33 5.83 22.61
N ASP A 199 21.01 6.61 21.80
CA ASP A 199 20.97 8.07 21.82
C ASP A 199 20.11 8.58 20.67
N LEU A 200 19.04 9.31 21.01
CA LEU A 200 18.06 9.87 20.08
C LEU A 200 18.25 11.37 19.86
N GLY A 201 19.29 11.99 20.43
CA GLY A 201 19.47 13.45 20.40
C GLY A 201 19.59 14.04 19.00
N GLY A 202 20.10 13.26 18.03
CA GLY A 202 20.22 13.65 16.63
C GLY A 202 19.07 13.19 15.73
N LEU A 203 18.08 12.46 16.26
CA LEU A 203 17.04 11.85 15.45
C LEU A 203 16.13 12.90 14.79
N ARG A 204 16.12 12.94 13.46
CA ARG A 204 15.26 13.81 12.67
C ARG A 204 13.78 13.44 12.86
N LYS A 205 12.93 14.46 12.92
CA LYS A 205 11.46 14.25 12.85
C LYS A 205 11.07 13.88 11.42
N VAL A 206 10.21 12.87 11.30
CA VAL A 206 9.71 12.39 10.00
C VAL A 206 8.18 12.38 10.01
N PRO A 207 7.50 13.12 9.14
CA PRO A 207 6.04 13.06 8.97
C PRO A 207 5.66 11.79 8.18
N LEU A 208 5.74 10.65 8.86
CA LEU A 208 5.76 9.33 8.27
C LEU A 208 4.38 8.64 8.26
N ILE A 209 4.00 8.11 7.11
CA ILE A 209 2.85 7.22 6.93
C ILE A 209 3.39 5.88 6.42
N ILE A 210 2.94 4.79 7.05
CA ILE A 210 3.29 3.43 6.63
C ILE A 210 2.12 2.86 5.84
N ALA A 211 2.33 2.56 4.57
CA ALA A 211 1.35 1.88 3.72
C ALA A 211 1.59 0.37 3.80
N SER A 212 0.88 -0.30 4.70
CA SER A 212 1.02 -1.75 4.91
C SER A 212 -0.18 -2.32 5.65
N ASP A 213 -0.59 -3.52 5.26
CA ASP A 213 -1.66 -4.29 5.91
C ASP A 213 -1.12 -5.37 6.88
N VAL A 214 0.18 -5.31 7.24
CA VAL A 214 0.81 -6.25 8.17
C VAL A 214 0.50 -5.85 9.62
N ASP A 215 0.03 -6.81 10.41
CA ASP A 215 -0.32 -6.62 11.83
C ASP A 215 0.63 -7.35 12.80
N ASN A 216 1.55 -8.18 12.30
CA ASN A 216 2.49 -8.94 13.10
C ASN A 216 3.21 -8.09 14.18
N PRO A 217 3.32 -8.57 15.43
CA PRO A 217 4.11 -7.91 16.47
C PRO A 217 5.61 -8.02 16.19
N LEU A 218 6.43 -7.31 16.95
CA LEU A 218 7.89 -7.39 16.82
C LEU A 218 8.44 -8.77 17.21
N LEU A 219 7.94 -9.33 18.32
CA LEU A 219 8.50 -10.50 19.02
C LEU A 219 7.48 -11.65 19.09
N GLY A 220 7.98 -12.84 19.44
CA GLY A 220 7.20 -14.04 19.71
C GLY A 220 6.92 -14.89 18.46
N PRO A 221 6.05 -15.91 18.56
CA PRO A 221 5.81 -16.88 17.50
C PRO A 221 5.19 -16.28 16.22
N ASN A 222 4.53 -15.13 16.35
CA ASN A 222 4.01 -14.35 15.24
C ASN A 222 4.88 -13.11 14.93
N GLY A 223 6.07 -13.04 15.54
CA GLY A 223 6.99 -11.92 15.50
C GLY A 223 7.77 -11.79 14.20
N ALA A 224 8.54 -10.71 14.09
CA ALA A 224 9.30 -10.36 12.90
C ALA A 224 10.30 -11.45 12.48
N ALA A 225 11.07 -11.97 13.44
CA ALA A 225 12.09 -12.98 13.20
C ALA A 225 11.44 -14.32 12.82
N GLU A 226 10.50 -14.82 13.63
CA GLU A 226 9.86 -16.13 13.41
C GLU A 226 9.10 -16.20 12.08
N VAL A 227 8.30 -15.18 11.77
CA VAL A 227 7.43 -15.21 10.57
C VAL A 227 8.20 -14.91 9.29
N TYR A 228 9.14 -13.95 9.32
CA TYR A 228 9.79 -13.43 8.11
C TYR A 228 11.28 -13.73 8.00
N GLY A 229 11.92 -14.20 9.07
CA GLY A 229 13.32 -14.61 9.05
C GLY A 229 13.62 -15.75 8.06
N PRO A 230 12.81 -16.83 7.98
CA PRO A 230 13.10 -17.97 7.10
C PRO A 230 13.20 -17.59 5.62
N GLN A 231 12.31 -16.74 5.11
CA GLN A 231 12.37 -16.25 3.72
C GLN A 231 13.57 -15.33 3.45
N LYS A 232 14.23 -14.83 4.49
CA LYS A 232 15.47 -14.04 4.44
C LYS A 232 16.71 -14.91 4.72
N GLY A 233 16.55 -16.24 4.77
CA GLY A 233 17.63 -17.20 4.93
C GLY A 233 18.00 -17.54 6.38
N ALA A 234 17.22 -17.08 7.37
CA ALA A 234 17.50 -17.36 8.78
C ALA A 234 17.24 -18.83 9.12
N LEU A 235 18.25 -19.51 9.65
CA LEU A 235 18.14 -20.84 10.23
C LEU A 235 17.59 -20.77 11.67
N PRO A 236 17.15 -21.89 12.26
CA PRO A 236 16.62 -21.88 13.63
C PRO A 236 17.57 -21.29 14.69
N ALA A 237 18.89 -21.38 14.49
CA ALA A 237 19.86 -20.72 15.36
C ALA A 237 19.88 -19.20 15.17
N ASP A 238 19.76 -18.73 13.93
CA ASP A 238 19.70 -17.32 13.58
C ASP A 238 18.41 -16.67 14.11
N LEU A 239 17.28 -17.38 14.05
CA LEU A 239 16.01 -16.92 14.61
C LEU A 239 16.14 -16.56 16.10
N ARG A 240 16.81 -17.42 16.89
CA ARG A 240 17.08 -17.13 18.32
C ARG A 240 17.98 -15.91 18.52
N VAL A 241 18.96 -15.72 17.64
CA VAL A 241 19.87 -14.56 17.68
C VAL A 241 19.11 -13.28 17.37
N LEU A 242 18.29 -13.30 16.32
CA LEU A 242 17.47 -12.16 15.89
C LEU A 242 16.41 -11.82 16.94
N GLU A 243 15.70 -12.81 17.47
CA GLU A 243 14.70 -12.62 18.52
C GLU A 243 15.31 -11.97 19.77
N ALA A 244 16.47 -12.47 20.23
CA ALA A 244 17.19 -11.87 21.36
C ALA A 244 17.67 -10.43 21.07
N GLY A 245 18.09 -10.16 19.83
CA GLY A 245 18.48 -8.82 19.38
C GLY A 245 17.30 -7.86 19.36
N LEU A 246 16.16 -8.26 18.79
CA LEU A 246 14.94 -7.46 18.74
C LEU A 246 14.35 -7.22 20.14
N ALA A 247 14.44 -8.19 21.04
CA ALA A 247 14.00 -8.02 22.43
C ALA A 247 14.82 -6.93 23.14
N ARG A 248 16.16 -7.01 23.03
CA ARG A 248 17.05 -5.98 23.56
C ARG A 248 16.83 -4.61 22.90
N TRP A 249 16.52 -4.58 21.61
CA TRP A 249 16.15 -3.36 20.90
C TRP A 249 14.88 -2.73 21.49
N ALA A 250 13.83 -3.53 21.70
CA ALA A 250 12.59 -3.05 22.29
C ALA A 250 12.81 -2.48 23.71
N GLU A 251 13.62 -3.15 24.53
CA GLU A 251 14.01 -2.64 25.85
C GLU A 251 14.77 -1.32 25.78
N ALA A 252 15.72 -1.18 24.85
CA ALA A 252 16.50 0.03 24.69
C ALA A 252 15.61 1.21 24.24
N VAL A 253 14.67 0.98 23.33
CA VAL A 253 13.68 1.97 22.90
C VAL A 253 12.78 2.39 24.06
N ALA A 254 12.25 1.44 24.83
CA ALA A 254 11.41 1.75 26.00
C ALA A 254 12.16 2.63 27.01
N ARG A 255 13.41 2.28 27.33
CA ARG A 255 14.27 3.09 28.22
C ARG A 255 14.54 4.49 27.68
N ALA A 256 14.87 4.61 26.39
CA ALA A 256 15.16 5.90 25.76
C ALA A 256 13.93 6.84 25.77
N LEU A 257 12.74 6.30 25.46
CA LEU A 257 11.49 7.06 25.47
C LEU A 257 11.09 7.49 26.90
N ALA A 258 11.29 6.61 27.90
CA ALA A 258 11.04 6.95 29.30
C ALA A 258 11.99 8.08 29.78
N GLY A 259 13.26 8.05 29.37
CA GLY A 259 14.25 9.09 29.69
C GLY A 259 13.90 10.46 29.12
N GLN A 260 13.33 10.52 27.91
CA GLN A 260 12.86 11.79 27.32
C GLN A 260 11.62 12.35 28.03
N ALA A 261 10.71 11.49 28.49
CA ALA A 261 9.51 11.91 29.23
C ALA A 261 9.84 12.47 30.63
N GLY A 262 10.87 11.93 31.30
CA GLY A 262 11.32 12.41 32.62
C GLY A 262 12.13 13.71 32.61
N GLY A 263 12.66 14.13 31.45
CA GLY A 263 13.46 15.35 31.30
C GLY A 263 12.66 16.63 31.02
N ALA A 264 11.36 16.53 30.76
CA ALA A 264 10.49 17.68 30.54
C ALA A 264 10.01 18.27 31.88
N ALA A 265 10.80 19.16 32.49
CA ALA A 265 10.33 19.98 33.61
C ALA A 265 9.12 20.85 33.20
N PRO A 266 8.12 21.07 34.07
CA PRO A 266 6.93 21.83 33.71
C PRO A 266 7.28 23.32 33.55
N GLY A 267 7.50 23.74 32.31
CA GLY A 267 7.65 25.14 31.94
C GLY A 267 6.32 25.88 32.14
N ARG A 268 6.38 26.97 32.90
CA ARG A 268 5.27 27.88 33.21
C ARG A 268 4.43 28.20 31.96
N ALA A 269 3.13 27.92 32.04
CA ALA A 269 2.14 28.32 31.05
C ALA A 269 2.05 29.86 30.98
N GLY A 270 2.67 30.44 29.96
CA GLY A 270 2.36 31.79 29.50
C GLY A 270 1.10 31.74 28.63
N ALA A 271 0.03 32.36 29.10
CA ALA A 271 -1.22 32.48 28.36
C ALA A 271 -1.01 33.22 27.03
N LEU A 272 -1.35 32.59 25.91
CA LEU A 272 -1.56 33.24 24.62
C LEU A 272 -3.03 33.04 24.20
N SER A 273 -3.69 34.15 23.88
CA SER A 273 -5.09 34.22 23.46
C SER A 273 -5.34 33.60 22.08
N PRO A 274 -6.57 33.11 21.78
CA PRO A 274 -6.84 32.40 20.54
C PRO A 274 -7.16 33.37 19.39
N GLY A 275 -6.37 33.30 18.31
CA GLY A 275 -6.63 33.95 17.03
C GLY A 275 -7.15 32.96 15.99
N ARG A 276 -8.42 33.14 15.61
CA ARG A 276 -9.19 32.64 14.44
C ARG A 276 -8.50 31.72 13.40
N ALA A 277 -9.10 30.54 13.20
CA ALA A 277 -8.93 29.68 12.01
C ALA A 277 -9.89 30.10 10.86
N PRO A 278 -9.59 29.83 9.57
CA PRO A 278 -10.58 29.73 8.53
C PRO A 278 -11.11 28.29 8.36
N ALA A 279 -12.27 28.20 7.70
CA ALA A 279 -13.26 27.14 7.76
C ALA A 279 -12.90 25.83 7.02
N ALA A 280 -13.55 24.76 7.51
CA ALA A 280 -13.45 23.37 7.08
C ALA A 280 -14.15 23.06 5.74
N VAL A 281 -13.69 21.98 5.10
CA VAL A 281 -14.54 21.12 4.25
C VAL A 281 -14.73 19.80 5.00
N ALA A 282 -15.99 19.48 5.28
CA ALA A 282 -16.40 18.36 6.11
C ALA A 282 -16.44 17.05 5.31
N ALA A 283 -15.69 16.04 5.75
CA ALA A 283 -15.89 14.65 5.36
C ALA A 283 -16.65 13.95 6.50
N THR A 284 -17.92 13.63 6.26
CA THR A 284 -18.75 12.84 7.16
C THR A 284 -18.40 11.36 7.02
N GLY A 285 -17.57 10.87 7.93
CA GLY A 285 -17.37 9.45 8.20
C GLY A 285 -17.04 9.29 9.68
N ARG A 286 -17.92 8.65 10.45
CA ARG A 286 -17.65 8.35 11.86
C ARG A 286 -16.51 7.33 11.95
N ALA A 287 -15.28 7.82 12.02
CA ALA A 287 -14.19 7.09 12.64
C ALA A 287 -14.40 7.15 14.15
N SER A 288 -14.50 5.98 14.78
CA SER A 288 -14.41 5.85 16.23
C SER A 288 -13.11 6.50 16.70
N SER A 289 -13.23 7.59 17.44
CA SER A 289 -12.11 8.26 18.11
C SER A 289 -11.38 7.26 19.01
N PRO A 290 -10.03 7.28 19.09
CA PRO A 290 -9.33 6.52 20.10
C PRO A 290 -9.74 7.03 21.49
N PRO A 291 -9.77 6.17 22.53
CA PRO A 291 -10.09 6.62 23.88
C PRO A 291 -9.09 7.70 24.30
N GLY A 292 -9.63 8.73 24.94
CA GLY A 292 -8.89 9.92 25.34
C GLY A 292 -7.60 9.59 26.09
N ARG A 293 -6.57 10.39 25.84
CA ARG A 293 -5.32 10.39 26.61
C ARG A 293 -5.66 10.60 28.08
N THR A 294 -5.71 9.51 28.85
CA THR A 294 -5.57 9.58 30.29
C THR A 294 -4.12 9.94 30.56
N ALA A 295 -3.92 11.09 31.19
CA ALA A 295 -2.63 11.49 31.73
C ALA A 295 -2.28 10.53 32.89
N GLY A 296 -1.46 9.53 32.60
CA GLY A 296 -0.80 8.67 33.57
C GLY A 296 0.68 8.59 33.23
N GLY A 297 1.54 9.09 34.11
CA GLY A 297 2.98 9.28 33.90
C GLY A 297 3.85 8.00 33.91
N GLY A 298 3.40 6.92 33.27
CA GLY A 298 4.23 5.73 33.03
C GLY A 298 4.55 5.62 31.55
N GLY A 299 5.83 5.63 31.17
CA GLY A 299 6.22 5.27 29.80
C GLY A 299 5.77 3.85 29.47
N ARG A 300 5.42 3.58 28.20
CA ARG A 300 5.05 2.23 27.74
C ARG A 300 6.19 1.25 27.97
N SER A 301 5.87 0.02 28.37
CA SER A 301 6.87 -1.04 28.56
C SER A 301 7.43 -1.54 27.22
N ALA A 302 8.54 -2.28 27.26
CA ALA A 302 9.11 -2.89 26.06
C ALA A 302 8.15 -3.88 25.41
N GLU A 303 7.43 -4.67 26.23
CA GLU A 303 6.44 -5.64 25.79
C GLU A 303 5.24 -4.95 25.11
N GLU A 304 4.75 -3.85 25.69
CA GLU A 304 3.64 -3.08 25.11
C GLU A 304 4.03 -2.47 23.76
N LEU A 305 5.25 -1.95 23.62
CA LEU A 305 5.75 -1.41 22.36
C LEU A 305 5.95 -2.52 21.33
N ALA A 306 6.51 -3.67 21.73
CA ALA A 306 6.75 -4.81 20.85
C ALA A 306 5.46 -5.47 20.36
N ALA A 307 4.38 -5.37 21.14
CA ALA A 307 3.05 -5.89 20.78
C ALA A 307 2.22 -4.97 19.88
N LEU A 308 2.71 -3.78 19.53
CA LEU A 308 1.98 -2.87 18.65
C LEU A 308 1.68 -3.54 17.30
N PRO A 309 0.45 -3.46 16.78
CA PRO A 309 0.11 -4.00 15.48
C PRO A 309 1.01 -3.42 14.38
N GLY A 310 1.63 -4.29 13.60
CA GLY A 310 2.56 -3.92 12.52
C GLY A 310 3.99 -3.63 12.99
N ALA A 311 4.29 -3.74 14.29
CA ALA A 311 5.65 -3.58 14.80
C ALA A 311 6.66 -4.54 14.15
N GLY A 312 6.23 -5.76 13.80
CA GLY A 312 7.06 -6.76 13.14
C GLY A 312 7.22 -6.59 11.64
N ALA A 313 6.49 -5.64 11.03
CA ALA A 313 6.56 -5.40 9.59
C ALA A 313 8.00 -5.11 9.16
N ALA A 314 8.40 -5.70 8.04
CA ALA A 314 9.73 -5.53 7.45
C ALA A 314 10.90 -5.85 8.41
N GLY A 315 10.77 -6.90 9.22
CA GLY A 315 11.86 -7.27 10.14
C GLY A 315 12.03 -6.30 11.30
N GLY A 316 10.94 -5.65 11.71
CA GLY A 316 10.91 -4.70 12.81
C GLY A 316 11.10 -3.24 12.41
N VAL A 317 11.21 -2.91 11.12
CA VAL A 317 11.19 -1.51 10.66
C VAL A 317 9.90 -0.80 11.07
N GLY A 318 8.76 -1.53 11.06
CA GLY A 318 7.49 -1.04 11.58
C GLY A 318 7.57 -0.59 13.04
N PHE A 319 8.33 -1.30 13.88
CA PHE A 319 8.55 -0.94 15.28
C PHE A 319 9.27 0.40 15.42
N ALA A 320 10.40 0.60 14.73
CA ALA A 320 11.10 1.89 14.75
C ALA A 320 10.22 3.03 14.19
N ALA A 321 9.48 2.77 13.11
CA ALA A 321 8.57 3.75 12.53
C ALA A 321 7.49 4.19 13.53
N LEU A 322 6.83 3.24 14.21
CA LEU A 322 5.77 3.51 15.19
C LEU A 322 6.30 4.21 16.44
N THR A 323 7.44 3.76 16.96
CA THR A 323 7.89 4.12 18.31
C THR A 323 8.85 5.32 18.33
N LEU A 324 9.73 5.43 17.33
CA LEU A 324 10.78 6.45 17.30
C LEU A 324 10.47 7.57 16.29
N LEU A 325 9.80 7.25 15.18
CA LEU A 325 9.47 8.24 14.14
C LEU A 325 8.03 8.77 14.23
N GLY A 326 7.20 8.20 15.11
CA GLY A 326 5.79 8.60 15.27
C GLY A 326 4.93 8.33 14.04
N GLY A 327 5.33 7.38 13.21
CA GLY A 327 4.62 7.01 12.00
C GLY A 327 3.28 6.35 12.28
N THR A 328 2.35 6.48 11.34
CA THR A 328 1.02 5.84 11.44
C THR A 328 0.80 4.85 10.31
N PHE A 329 0.30 3.66 10.63
CA PHE A 329 -0.10 2.68 9.63
C PHE A 329 -1.43 3.08 8.98
N GLN A 330 -1.50 2.90 7.67
CA GLN A 330 -2.69 3.05 6.86
C GLN A 330 -2.86 1.80 5.99
N PRO A 331 -4.10 1.36 5.70
CA PRO A 331 -4.34 0.23 4.82
C PRO A 331 -3.70 0.49 3.44
N GLY A 332 -2.81 -0.39 3.01
CA GLY A 332 -1.79 -0.08 2.00
C GLY A 332 -2.40 0.36 0.67
N ILE A 333 -3.17 -0.53 0.05
CA ILE A 333 -3.84 -0.23 -1.22
C ILE A 333 -4.83 0.93 -1.11
N ALA A 334 -5.61 1.01 -0.03
CA ALA A 334 -6.67 2.00 0.07
C ALA A 334 -6.09 3.41 0.14
N TYR A 335 -5.02 3.58 0.92
CA TYR A 335 -4.29 4.84 1.02
C TYR A 335 -3.60 5.20 -0.30
N LEU A 336 -2.97 4.23 -0.98
CA LEU A 336 -2.31 4.47 -2.26
C LEU A 336 -3.30 4.85 -3.37
N LEU A 337 -4.46 4.20 -3.47
CA LEU A 337 -5.48 4.58 -4.47
C LEU A 337 -5.95 6.03 -4.29
N ASP A 338 -6.14 6.47 -3.05
CA ASP A 338 -6.49 7.86 -2.74
C ASP A 338 -5.35 8.82 -3.14
N LEU A 339 -4.12 8.51 -2.71
CA LEU A 339 -2.94 9.31 -3.04
C LEU A 339 -2.72 9.44 -4.56
N LEU A 340 -2.98 8.39 -5.32
CA LEU A 340 -2.77 8.35 -6.76
C LEU A 340 -3.95 8.94 -7.56
N GLY A 341 -5.03 9.35 -6.91
CA GLY A 341 -6.19 9.98 -7.55
C GLY A 341 -7.10 8.98 -8.30
N PHE A 342 -7.23 7.75 -7.78
CA PHE A 342 -8.05 6.71 -8.41
C PHE A 342 -9.50 7.14 -8.62
N ALA A 343 -10.10 7.82 -7.63
CA ALA A 343 -11.49 8.22 -7.69
C ALA A 343 -11.80 9.12 -8.89
N ASP A 344 -10.91 10.06 -9.20
CA ASP A 344 -11.06 10.99 -10.32
C ASP A 344 -10.95 10.25 -11.66
N ARG A 345 -10.02 9.29 -11.76
CA ARG A 345 -9.81 8.46 -12.97
C ARG A 345 -10.92 7.43 -13.18
N ALA A 346 -11.51 6.93 -12.11
CA ALA A 346 -12.62 5.98 -12.17
C ALA A 346 -13.98 6.67 -12.43
N ALA A 347 -14.07 7.99 -12.24
CA ALA A 347 -15.30 8.74 -12.46
C ALA A 347 -15.75 8.64 -13.92
N GLY A 348 -16.94 8.09 -14.15
CA GLY A 348 -17.50 7.89 -15.49
C GLY A 348 -17.00 6.62 -16.21
N ALA A 349 -16.11 5.83 -15.59
CA ALA A 349 -15.64 4.57 -16.16
C ALA A 349 -16.81 3.57 -16.26
N ARG A 350 -16.97 2.98 -17.45
CA ARG A 350 -17.92 1.88 -17.67
C ARG A 350 -17.45 0.59 -17.00
N LEU A 351 -16.14 0.37 -17.04
CA LEU A 351 -15.47 -0.83 -16.58
C LEU A 351 -14.12 -0.48 -15.96
N VAL A 352 -13.84 -1.08 -14.82
CA VAL A 352 -12.50 -1.13 -14.22
C VAL A 352 -11.96 -2.54 -14.35
N ILE A 353 -10.77 -2.69 -14.92
CA ILE A 353 -10.04 -3.95 -14.98
C ILE A 353 -8.92 -3.88 -13.97
N THR A 354 -8.93 -4.78 -12.98
CA THR A 354 -7.84 -4.95 -12.01
C THR A 354 -7.17 -6.30 -12.20
N GLY A 355 -6.06 -6.58 -11.53
CA GLY A 355 -5.49 -7.91 -11.54
C GLY A 355 -4.27 -8.08 -10.66
N GLU A 356 -3.86 -9.33 -10.45
CA GLU A 356 -2.62 -9.72 -9.78
C GLU A 356 -2.22 -11.15 -10.20
N GLY A 357 -0.99 -11.58 -9.92
CA GLY A 357 -0.52 -12.92 -10.34
C GLY A 357 -1.34 -14.10 -9.78
N SER A 358 -1.85 -14.00 -8.55
CA SER A 358 -2.65 -15.07 -7.91
C SER A 358 -3.87 -14.46 -7.23
N LEU A 359 -5.05 -14.71 -7.78
CA LEU A 359 -6.31 -14.29 -7.17
C LEU A 359 -6.85 -15.42 -6.29
N ASP A 360 -6.49 -15.36 -5.01
CA ASP A 360 -6.77 -16.39 -4.01
C ASP A 360 -7.37 -15.81 -2.71
N ARG A 361 -7.53 -16.65 -1.67
CA ARG A 361 -8.13 -16.22 -0.41
C ARG A 361 -7.34 -15.10 0.29
N GLN A 362 -6.03 -15.00 0.06
CA GLN A 362 -5.21 -13.91 0.61
C GLN A 362 -5.46 -12.59 -0.12
N SER A 363 -5.97 -12.61 -1.35
CA SER A 363 -6.39 -11.40 -2.06
C SER A 363 -7.57 -10.71 -1.36
N LEU A 364 -8.44 -11.50 -0.72
CA LEU A 364 -9.63 -11.03 -0.01
C LEU A 364 -9.31 -10.20 1.24
N SER A 365 -8.11 -10.35 1.81
CA SER A 365 -7.68 -9.67 3.02
C SER A 365 -7.14 -8.25 2.78
N GLY A 366 -7.48 -7.62 1.65
CA GLY A 366 -7.19 -6.19 1.42
C GLY A 366 -6.07 -5.91 0.43
N LYS A 367 -5.72 -6.86 -0.45
CA LYS A 367 -4.75 -6.64 -1.53
C LYS A 367 -5.30 -5.79 -2.67
N ALA A 368 -4.42 -5.45 -3.61
CA ALA A 368 -4.69 -4.57 -4.73
C ALA A 368 -6.03 -4.83 -5.46
N PRO A 369 -6.37 -6.05 -5.94
CA PRO A 369 -7.62 -6.25 -6.67
C PRO A 369 -8.88 -5.94 -5.87
N VAL A 370 -8.89 -6.26 -4.58
CA VAL A 370 -10.05 -6.02 -3.71
C VAL A 370 -10.13 -4.55 -3.29
N GLY A 371 -8.99 -3.89 -3.09
CA GLY A 371 -8.92 -2.45 -2.87
C GLY A 371 -9.47 -1.67 -4.06
N VAL A 372 -9.01 -2.00 -5.27
CA VAL A 372 -9.48 -1.40 -6.53
C VAL A 372 -10.97 -1.68 -6.72
N ALA A 373 -11.44 -2.91 -6.53
CA ALA A 373 -12.86 -3.24 -6.69
C ALA A 373 -13.75 -2.42 -5.74
N ARG A 374 -13.35 -2.29 -4.47
CA ARG A 374 -14.07 -1.46 -3.49
C ARG A 374 -14.07 0.02 -3.88
N ALA A 375 -12.97 0.55 -4.41
CA ALA A 375 -12.89 1.93 -4.85
C ALA A 375 -13.74 2.19 -6.11
N ALA A 376 -13.67 1.29 -7.09
CA ALA A 376 -14.43 1.35 -8.34
C ALA A 376 -15.94 1.32 -8.11
N VAL A 377 -16.43 0.48 -7.19
CA VAL A 377 -17.85 0.46 -6.83
C VAL A 377 -18.32 1.78 -6.24
N ARG A 378 -17.48 2.48 -5.45
CA ARG A 378 -17.84 3.82 -4.95
C ARG A 378 -17.94 4.86 -6.09
N ALA A 379 -17.16 4.67 -7.15
CA ALA A 379 -17.25 5.47 -8.37
C ALA A 379 -18.40 5.05 -9.32
N GLY A 380 -19.12 3.97 -8.99
CA GLY A 380 -20.24 3.45 -9.80
C GLY A 380 -19.84 2.60 -11.00
N ALA A 381 -18.58 2.18 -11.09
CA ALA A 381 -18.07 1.35 -12.19
C ALA A 381 -18.22 -0.15 -11.91
N ARG A 382 -18.40 -0.94 -12.98
CA ARG A 382 -18.32 -2.41 -12.92
C ARG A 382 -16.87 -2.85 -12.86
N VAL A 383 -16.61 -4.03 -12.28
CA VAL A 383 -15.23 -4.48 -12.03
C VAL A 383 -15.02 -5.89 -12.53
N VAL A 384 -13.97 -6.09 -13.31
CA VAL A 384 -13.46 -7.43 -13.64
C VAL A 384 -12.01 -7.57 -13.20
N ALA A 385 -11.61 -8.80 -12.87
CA ALA A 385 -10.23 -9.10 -12.51
C ALA A 385 -9.57 -10.00 -13.55
N VAL A 386 -8.29 -9.76 -13.82
CA VAL A 386 -7.41 -10.71 -14.49
C VAL A 386 -6.42 -11.28 -13.50
N ALA A 387 -6.05 -12.54 -13.65
CA ALA A 387 -5.06 -13.16 -12.79
C ALA A 387 -4.16 -14.14 -13.54
N GLY A 388 -2.96 -14.39 -13.02
CA GLY A 388 -2.16 -15.52 -13.50
C GLY A 388 -2.91 -16.83 -13.25
N ARG A 389 -3.33 -17.02 -12.00
CA ARG A 389 -4.22 -18.11 -11.57
C ARG A 389 -5.36 -17.61 -10.69
N LYS A 390 -6.46 -18.36 -10.65
CA LYS A 390 -7.66 -18.03 -9.87
C LYS A 390 -8.11 -19.23 -9.04
N THR A 391 -8.24 -19.06 -7.73
CA THR A 391 -8.81 -20.09 -6.83
C THR A 391 -10.07 -19.61 -6.11
N LEU A 392 -10.49 -18.35 -6.34
CA LEU A 392 -11.71 -17.81 -5.73
C LEU A 392 -12.97 -18.36 -6.40
N THR A 393 -13.96 -18.70 -5.58
CA THR A 393 -15.30 -19.09 -6.05
C THR A 393 -16.10 -17.88 -6.51
N GLY A 394 -17.15 -18.10 -7.31
CA GLY A 394 -18.04 -17.03 -7.74
C GLY A 394 -18.70 -16.25 -6.58
N GLU A 395 -18.96 -16.91 -5.45
CA GLU A 395 -19.47 -16.25 -4.24
C GLU A 395 -18.41 -15.33 -3.62
N GLN A 396 -17.16 -15.77 -3.56
CA GLN A 396 -16.05 -14.98 -3.04
C GLN A 396 -15.78 -13.73 -3.91
N LEU A 397 -15.85 -13.88 -5.25
CA LEU A 397 -15.72 -12.74 -6.17
C LEU A 397 -16.84 -11.71 -5.95
N ARG A 398 -18.10 -12.15 -5.85
CA ARG A 398 -19.23 -11.24 -5.56
C ARG A 398 -19.06 -10.51 -4.23
N ARG A 399 -18.57 -11.19 -3.18
CA ARG A 399 -18.24 -10.55 -1.89
C ARG A 399 -17.13 -9.52 -2.02
N ALA A 400 -16.15 -9.78 -2.89
CA ALA A 400 -15.08 -8.84 -3.22
C ALA A 400 -15.53 -7.69 -4.14
N ARG A 401 -16.77 -7.70 -4.61
CA ARG A 401 -17.31 -6.75 -5.59
C ARG A 401 -16.63 -6.81 -6.97
N ILE A 402 -16.20 -8.02 -7.35
CA ILE A 402 -15.65 -8.32 -8.67
C ILE A 402 -16.75 -9.08 -9.43
N ASP A 403 -17.22 -8.54 -10.55
CA ASP A 403 -18.29 -9.14 -11.35
C ASP A 403 -17.84 -10.43 -12.05
N ALA A 404 -16.60 -10.47 -12.57
CA ALA A 404 -16.00 -11.64 -13.21
C ALA A 404 -14.47 -11.67 -13.05
N ALA A 405 -13.89 -12.87 -13.13
CA ALA A 405 -12.44 -13.04 -13.08
C ALA A 405 -11.94 -14.03 -14.14
N TYR A 406 -10.93 -13.61 -14.89
CA TYR A 406 -10.30 -14.34 -15.99
C TYR A 406 -8.87 -14.72 -15.58
N ALA A 407 -8.48 -15.99 -15.75
CA ALA A 407 -7.13 -16.43 -15.41
C ALA A 407 -6.31 -16.83 -16.65
N LEU A 408 -4.99 -16.59 -16.64
CA LEU A 408 -4.10 -17.12 -17.69
C LEU A 408 -4.17 -18.64 -17.72
N THR A 409 -4.32 -19.28 -16.55
CA THR A 409 -4.53 -20.73 -16.43
C THR A 409 -5.84 -21.24 -17.07
N ASP A 410 -6.78 -20.35 -17.38
CA ASP A 410 -7.99 -20.71 -18.15
C ASP A 410 -7.69 -20.81 -19.67
N LEU A 411 -6.55 -20.27 -20.14
CA LEU A 411 -6.04 -20.35 -21.51
C LEU A 411 -4.92 -21.37 -21.68
N GLU A 412 -4.00 -21.41 -20.72
CA GLU A 412 -2.79 -22.23 -20.72
C GLU A 412 -2.63 -22.90 -19.34
N PRO A 413 -2.88 -24.20 -19.20
CA PRO A 413 -2.81 -24.89 -17.91
C PRO A 413 -1.41 -24.91 -17.27
N ASP A 414 -0.34 -24.82 -18.06
CA ASP A 414 1.04 -24.81 -17.54
C ASP A 414 1.42 -23.46 -16.92
N VAL A 415 1.83 -23.50 -15.64
CA VAL A 415 2.11 -22.28 -14.87
C VAL A 415 3.41 -21.62 -15.31
N ASP A 416 4.42 -22.42 -15.68
CA ASP A 416 5.72 -21.88 -16.10
C ASP A 416 5.56 -21.16 -17.46
N THR A 417 4.80 -21.74 -18.37
CA THR A 417 4.40 -21.09 -19.62
C THR A 417 3.57 -19.84 -19.36
N CYS A 418 2.60 -19.87 -18.43
CA CYS A 418 1.86 -18.67 -18.04
C CYS A 418 2.76 -17.53 -17.54
N ILE A 419 3.83 -17.85 -16.81
CA ILE A 419 4.79 -16.87 -16.31
C ILE A 419 5.66 -16.33 -17.45
N ALA A 420 6.15 -17.20 -18.33
CA ALA A 420 7.02 -16.83 -19.44
C ALA A 420 6.29 -16.04 -20.54
N GLU A 421 5.03 -16.39 -20.82
CA GLU A 421 4.22 -15.83 -21.91
C GLU A 421 3.02 -15.01 -21.41
N ALA A 422 3.10 -14.44 -20.20
CA ALA A 422 2.01 -13.71 -19.58
C ALA A 422 1.45 -12.58 -20.47
N GLY A 423 2.31 -11.87 -21.21
CA GLY A 423 1.92 -10.74 -22.05
C GLY A 423 0.93 -11.13 -23.17
N PRO A 424 1.31 -12.01 -24.10
CA PRO A 424 0.40 -12.52 -25.14
C PRO A 424 -0.87 -13.17 -24.58
N LEU A 425 -0.78 -13.87 -23.44
CA LEU A 425 -1.96 -14.46 -22.79
C LEU A 425 -2.89 -13.38 -22.21
N LEU A 426 -2.35 -12.31 -21.64
CA LEU A 426 -3.14 -11.15 -21.17
C LEU A 426 -3.83 -10.42 -22.32
N GLU A 427 -3.17 -10.26 -23.47
CA GLU A 427 -3.80 -9.70 -24.68
C GLU A 427 -5.03 -10.51 -25.08
N ARG A 428 -4.92 -11.85 -25.15
CA ARG A 428 -6.03 -12.76 -25.47
C ARG A 428 -7.16 -12.71 -24.44
N LEU A 429 -6.83 -12.58 -23.15
CA LEU A 429 -7.86 -12.38 -22.11
C LEU A 429 -8.57 -11.04 -22.27
N ALA A 430 -7.84 -9.97 -22.57
CA ALA A 430 -8.42 -8.66 -22.80
C ALA A 430 -9.35 -8.65 -24.03
N GLU A 431 -9.00 -9.35 -25.10
CA GLU A 431 -9.91 -9.53 -26.25
C GLU A 431 -11.25 -10.15 -25.84
N ARG A 432 -11.22 -11.20 -24.99
CA ARG A 432 -12.43 -11.82 -24.43
C ARG A 432 -13.21 -10.86 -23.54
N ILE A 433 -12.53 -10.12 -22.67
CA ILE A 433 -13.16 -9.11 -21.80
C ILE A 433 -13.88 -8.04 -22.64
N ALA A 434 -13.26 -7.58 -23.73
CA ALA A 434 -13.87 -6.60 -24.63
C ALA A 434 -15.17 -7.13 -25.26
N GLN A 435 -15.19 -8.41 -25.65
CA GLN A 435 -16.38 -9.08 -26.20
C GLN A 435 -17.49 -9.20 -25.16
N ASP A 436 -17.15 -9.57 -23.93
CA ASP A 436 -18.13 -9.82 -22.86
C ASP A 436 -18.72 -8.53 -22.27
N TRP A 437 -17.90 -7.47 -22.12
CA TRP A 437 -18.24 -6.31 -21.27
C TRP A 437 -18.44 -5.01 -22.01
N LEU A 438 -17.83 -4.85 -23.18
CA LEU A 438 -17.82 -3.57 -23.88
C LEU A 438 -18.88 -3.48 -24.98
N THR A 439 -19.71 -4.50 -25.19
CA THR A 439 -20.76 -4.53 -26.24
C THR A 439 -21.48 -3.18 -26.41
N PRO A 440 -21.68 -2.72 -27.66
CA PRO A 440 -22.38 -1.46 -27.91
C PRO A 440 -23.78 -1.53 -27.28
N ASP A 441 -24.19 -0.46 -26.61
CA ASP A 441 -25.57 -0.35 -26.16
C ASP A 441 -26.45 -0.28 -27.41
N PRO A 442 -27.43 -1.20 -27.62
CA PRO A 442 -28.25 -1.23 -28.83
C PRO A 442 -29.01 0.08 -29.12
N ALA A 443 -29.04 1.01 -28.15
CA ALA A 443 -29.63 2.34 -28.28
C ALA A 443 -28.67 3.43 -28.82
N THR A 444 -27.40 3.13 -29.09
CA THR A 444 -26.43 4.08 -29.65
C THR A 444 -26.40 3.91 -31.17
N PRO A 445 -26.88 4.88 -31.97
CA PRO A 445 -26.77 4.79 -33.42
C PRO A 445 -25.29 4.77 -33.80
N SER A 446 -24.88 3.85 -34.67
CA SER A 446 -23.59 3.96 -35.36
C SER A 446 -23.53 5.29 -36.13
N PRO A 447 -22.36 5.93 -36.21
CA PRO A 447 -22.18 7.17 -36.97
C PRO A 447 -22.52 7.03 -38.45
#